data_AF-A0A7Y5KGX3-F1
#
_entry.id   AF-A0A7Y5KGX3-F1
#
_cell.length_a   1.000
_cell.length_b   1.000
_cell.length_c   1.000
_cell.angle_alpha   90.00
_cell.angle_beta   90.00
_cell.angle_gamma   90.00
#
_symmetry.space_group_name_H-M   'P 1'
#
loop_
_entity.id
_entity.type
_entity.pdbx_description
1 polymer ?
#
loop_
_entity_poly.entity_id
_entity_poly.type
_entity_poly.pdbx_seq_one_letter_code
_entity_poly.pdbx_strand_id
1 'polypeptide(L)'
;MKPTMLFVAMIAALTLQQGRELNSEEIVRSAASVDTVSTNAISEKFSVSRIGAGLLEARADSGAAGNGVWFGTRMNEALYFFTEGDKARITIHPSGKVALGNSLAVNGTTTTKILTVIGGSDVAEPFPIAEGDPIPAGAVVVIDEQSAGKLKLCRKAYDTRVAGVVSGAGGLNPGLILQHEEKPAEGSVIALSGRVYVLATAANGAIKPGDLLTTSAISGHAMRATDRAASFGAILGKALTSLDSGEGLVVALVNLQ
;
A
#
# COMPACT_ATOMS: atom_id res chain seq x y z
N MET A 1 12.92 -46.88 -22.16
CA MET A 1 13.80 -46.29 -23.19
C MET A 1 13.88 -44.79 -22.94
N LYS A 2 15.10 -44.26 -22.74
CA LYS A 2 15.35 -42.90 -22.24
C LYS A 2 15.28 -41.86 -23.38
N PRO A 3 14.76 -40.64 -23.13
CA PRO A 3 14.59 -39.58 -24.15
C PRO A 3 15.92 -38.98 -24.66
N THR A 4 17.05 -39.38 -24.10
CA THR A 4 18.39 -38.94 -24.49
C THR A 4 18.86 -39.50 -25.84
N MET A 5 18.27 -40.60 -26.31
CA MET A 5 18.70 -41.24 -27.57
C MET A 5 18.12 -40.59 -28.82
N LEU A 6 17.00 -39.86 -28.71
CA LEU A 6 16.35 -39.21 -29.85
C LEU A 6 17.03 -37.88 -30.24
N PHE A 7 17.73 -37.23 -29.29
CA PHE A 7 18.41 -35.96 -29.52
C PHE A 7 19.77 -36.13 -30.22
N VAL A 8 20.46 -37.25 -29.95
CA VAL A 8 21.76 -37.58 -30.59
C VAL A 8 21.56 -37.98 -32.06
N ALA A 9 20.46 -38.66 -32.39
CA ALA A 9 20.11 -38.99 -33.77
C ALA A 9 19.80 -37.76 -34.63
N MET A 10 19.25 -36.69 -34.02
CA MET A 10 18.89 -35.46 -34.74
C MET A 10 20.11 -34.59 -35.06
N ILE A 11 21.15 -34.62 -34.21
CA ILE A 11 22.41 -33.91 -34.43
C ILE A 11 23.27 -34.62 -35.48
N ALA A 12 23.32 -35.96 -35.46
CA ALA A 12 24.02 -36.75 -36.48
C ALA A 12 23.36 -36.65 -37.87
N ALA A 13 22.02 -36.56 -37.94
CA ALA A 13 21.31 -36.38 -39.21
C ALA A 13 21.54 -34.99 -39.83
N LEU A 14 21.78 -33.95 -39.02
CA LEU A 14 22.08 -32.60 -39.52
C LEU A 14 23.53 -32.45 -40.00
N THR A 15 24.47 -33.22 -39.44
CA THR A 15 25.89 -33.19 -39.88
C THR A 15 26.15 -34.00 -41.15
N LEU A 16 25.30 -34.99 -41.47
CA LEU A 16 25.38 -35.72 -42.74
C LEU A 16 24.91 -34.90 -43.97
N GLN A 17 24.24 -33.77 -43.79
CA GLN A 17 23.84 -32.89 -44.90
C GLN A 17 24.91 -31.86 -45.32
N GLN A 18 26.04 -31.78 -44.62
CA GLN A 18 27.17 -30.91 -44.96
C GLN A 18 28.53 -31.60 -44.81
N GLY A 19 28.73 -32.75 -45.45
CA GLY A 19 30.01 -33.21 -46.02
C GLY A 19 31.32 -33.11 -45.21
N ARG A 20 31.31 -33.07 -43.87
CA ARG A 20 32.53 -33.09 -43.04
C ARG A 20 32.41 -34.14 -41.94
N GLU A 21 33.29 -35.14 -41.98
CA GLU A 21 33.53 -36.01 -40.83
C GLU A 21 34.31 -35.23 -39.75
N LEU A 22 33.77 -35.15 -38.54
CA LEU A 22 34.49 -34.61 -37.38
C LEU A 22 34.87 -35.77 -36.46
N ASN A 23 36.13 -35.79 -36.02
CA ASN A 23 36.63 -36.79 -35.09
C ASN A 23 36.25 -36.44 -33.64
N SER A 24 36.27 -37.45 -32.76
CA SER A 24 35.72 -37.36 -31.39
C SER A 24 36.46 -36.41 -30.44
N GLU A 25 37.65 -35.92 -30.80
CA GLU A 25 38.43 -34.97 -29.97
C GLU A 25 38.02 -33.50 -30.18
N GLU A 26 37.44 -33.13 -31.33
CA GLU A 26 36.97 -31.75 -31.59
C GLU A 26 35.68 -31.41 -30.85
N ILE A 27 34.87 -32.41 -30.48
CA ILE A 27 33.58 -32.22 -29.77
C ILE A 27 33.79 -31.80 -28.31
N VAL A 28 34.93 -32.15 -27.69
CA VAL A 28 35.15 -31.94 -26.25
C VAL A 28 35.72 -30.55 -25.92
N ARG A 29 36.31 -29.85 -26.90
CA ARG A 29 36.98 -28.54 -26.67
C ARG A 29 36.13 -27.30 -26.95
N SER A 30 34.87 -27.42 -27.39
CA SER A 30 33.97 -26.26 -27.61
C SER A 30 33.01 -25.96 -26.45
N ALA A 31 33.20 -26.54 -25.26
CA ALA A 31 32.32 -26.29 -24.10
C ALA A 31 32.56 -24.93 -23.40
N ALA A 32 33.35 -24.04 -23.99
CA ALA A 32 33.54 -22.67 -23.54
C ALA A 32 32.94 -21.71 -24.58
N SER A 33 32.19 -20.72 -24.08
CA SER A 33 31.40 -19.70 -24.80
C SER A 33 30.16 -20.22 -25.54
N VAL A 34 29.02 -20.07 -24.87
CA VAL A 34 27.69 -19.69 -25.38
C VAL A 34 27.43 -20.00 -26.86
N ASP A 35 26.46 -20.86 -27.17
CA ASP A 35 25.65 -20.66 -28.37
C ASP A 35 24.32 -21.44 -28.37
N THR A 36 23.28 -20.74 -28.86
CA THR A 36 21.93 -21.19 -29.29
C THR A 36 20.76 -20.91 -28.33
N VAL A 37 20.04 -19.81 -28.58
CA VAL A 37 18.57 -19.77 -28.46
C VAL A 37 18.03 -19.50 -29.86
N SER A 38 17.15 -20.37 -30.34
CA SER A 38 16.56 -20.31 -31.67
C SER A 38 15.60 -19.13 -31.80
N THR A 39 15.61 -18.49 -32.98
CA THR A 39 14.54 -17.60 -33.43
C THR A 39 13.89 -18.22 -34.66
N ASN A 40 12.62 -18.58 -34.56
CA ASN A 40 11.74 -18.68 -35.73
C ASN A 40 10.39 -18.05 -35.38
N ALA A 41 10.08 -16.95 -36.08
CA ALA A 41 8.79 -16.25 -36.24
C ALA A 41 7.85 -16.27 -35.02
N ILE A 42 7.69 -15.19 -34.26
CA ILE A 42 7.05 -13.92 -34.61
C ILE A 42 7.73 -12.80 -33.77
N SER A 43 7.83 -11.59 -34.32
CA SER A 43 8.46 -10.40 -33.73
C SER A 43 8.10 -10.12 -32.25
N GLU A 44 8.97 -10.51 -31.31
CA GLU A 44 9.25 -9.78 -30.06
C GLU A 44 10.75 -9.92 -29.73
N LYS A 45 11.46 -8.80 -29.64
CA LYS A 45 12.92 -8.76 -29.46
C LYS A 45 13.30 -9.26 -28.07
N PHE A 46 13.74 -10.51 -27.95
CA PHE A 46 14.52 -10.96 -26.80
C PHE A 46 16.00 -10.93 -27.15
N SER A 47 16.69 -9.85 -26.79
CA SER A 47 18.13 -9.68 -26.97
C SER A 47 18.84 -9.70 -25.61
N VAL A 48 19.57 -10.77 -25.31
CA VAL A 48 20.56 -10.78 -24.22
C VAL A 48 21.88 -10.29 -24.81
N SER A 49 22.13 -8.99 -24.74
CA SER A 49 23.41 -8.41 -25.14
C SER A 49 24.25 -8.16 -23.89
N ARG A 50 25.47 -8.71 -23.84
CA ARG A 50 26.48 -8.28 -22.87
C ARG A 50 26.84 -6.83 -23.18
N ILE A 51 26.42 -5.88 -22.33
CA ILE A 51 26.86 -4.48 -22.38
C ILE A 51 27.63 -4.21 -21.08
N GLY A 52 28.94 -4.52 -21.06
CA GLY A 52 29.80 -4.27 -19.90
C GLY A 52 29.68 -5.28 -18.75
N ALA A 53 30.21 -4.91 -17.58
CA ALA A 53 30.39 -5.80 -16.41
C ALA A 53 29.10 -6.13 -15.63
N GLY A 54 27.96 -5.48 -15.94
CA GLY A 54 26.66 -5.75 -15.33
C GLY A 54 25.90 -6.82 -16.11
N LEU A 55 26.01 -8.08 -15.70
CA LEU A 55 25.25 -9.18 -16.31
C LEU A 55 23.93 -9.39 -15.52
N LEU A 56 22.79 -9.36 -16.22
CA LEU A 56 21.58 -10.05 -15.76
C LEU A 56 21.85 -11.54 -15.86
N GLU A 57 21.89 -12.22 -14.73
CA GLU A 57 22.25 -13.63 -14.67
C GLU A 57 21.03 -14.50 -14.36
N ALA A 58 20.70 -15.38 -15.30
CA ALA A 58 19.75 -16.47 -15.09
C ALA A 58 20.55 -17.77 -14.91
N ARG A 59 20.50 -18.37 -13.72
CA ARG A 59 21.10 -19.69 -13.47
C ARG A 59 20.05 -20.68 -12.98
N ALA A 60 20.08 -21.88 -13.54
CA ALA A 60 19.49 -23.05 -12.91
C ALA A 60 20.61 -23.74 -12.12
N ASP A 61 20.45 -23.84 -10.81
CA ASP A 61 21.41 -24.47 -9.91
C ASP A 61 20.66 -25.24 -8.80
N SER A 62 21.30 -26.26 -8.23
CA SER A 62 20.82 -26.99 -7.06
C SER A 62 21.67 -26.59 -5.86
N GLY A 63 21.25 -25.55 -5.14
CA GLY A 63 21.98 -24.97 -4.00
C GLY A 63 21.22 -25.07 -2.67
N ALA A 64 21.84 -24.60 -1.58
CA ALA A 64 21.28 -24.64 -0.22
C ALA A 64 19.94 -23.90 -0.04
N ALA A 65 19.55 -23.08 -1.01
CA ALA A 65 18.29 -22.35 -1.05
C ALA A 65 17.22 -23.00 -1.97
N GLY A 66 17.46 -24.24 -2.41
CA GLY A 66 16.54 -25.04 -3.20
C GLY A 66 16.89 -25.12 -4.70
N ASN A 67 16.18 -26.01 -5.39
CA ASN A 67 16.23 -26.13 -6.85
C ASN A 67 15.35 -25.05 -7.47
N GLY A 68 15.89 -24.22 -8.37
CA GLY A 68 15.11 -23.16 -9.02
C GLY A 68 15.90 -22.34 -10.04
N VAL A 69 15.20 -21.44 -10.72
CA VAL A 69 15.81 -20.42 -11.60
C VAL A 69 16.01 -19.15 -10.78
N TRP A 70 17.24 -18.65 -10.80
CA TRP A 70 17.66 -17.46 -10.08
C TRP A 70 17.79 -16.30 -11.05
N PHE A 71 17.21 -15.14 -10.72
CA PHE A 71 17.41 -13.88 -11.45
C PHE A 71 17.97 -12.85 -10.47
N GLY A 72 19.04 -12.15 -10.85
CA GLY A 72 19.63 -11.12 -9.99
C GLY A 72 20.82 -10.39 -10.61
N THR A 73 21.36 -9.44 -9.86
CA THR A 73 22.60 -8.74 -10.17
C THR A 73 23.73 -9.34 -9.33
N ARG A 74 24.94 -9.39 -9.88
CA ARG A 74 26.14 -9.90 -9.17
C ARG A 74 27.05 -8.82 -8.62
N MET A 75 26.80 -7.57 -9.01
CA MET A 75 27.52 -6.40 -8.58
C MET A 75 26.64 -5.59 -7.62
N ASN A 76 27.20 -4.59 -6.96
CA ASN A 76 26.47 -3.66 -6.09
C ASN A 76 25.57 -2.69 -6.89
N GLU A 77 24.80 -3.24 -7.83
CA GLU A 77 23.88 -2.55 -8.73
C GLU A 77 22.46 -3.08 -8.50
N ALA A 78 21.47 -2.21 -8.56
CA ALA A 78 20.08 -2.60 -8.39
C ALA A 78 19.52 -3.30 -9.64
N LEU A 79 18.56 -4.18 -9.44
CA LEU A 79 17.73 -4.73 -10.52
C LEU A 79 16.52 -3.81 -10.73
N TYR A 80 16.30 -3.34 -11.96
CA TYR A 80 15.23 -2.42 -12.32
C TYR A 80 14.22 -3.07 -13.27
N PHE A 81 12.94 -2.86 -13.02
CA PHE A 81 11.85 -3.25 -13.92
C PHE A 81 11.16 -1.99 -14.46
N PHE A 82 11.13 -1.85 -15.78
CA PHE A 82 10.53 -0.71 -16.48
C PHE A 82 9.29 -1.13 -17.25
N THR A 83 8.30 -0.24 -17.31
CA THR A 83 7.17 -0.34 -18.26
C THR A 83 7.16 0.83 -19.24
N GLU A 84 7.83 1.94 -18.89
CA GLU A 84 7.97 3.19 -19.64
C GLU A 84 9.37 3.75 -19.37
N GLY A 85 9.93 4.52 -20.32
CA GLY A 85 11.37 4.83 -20.38
C GLY A 85 11.94 5.70 -19.24
N ASP A 86 11.11 6.44 -18.51
CA ASP A 86 11.62 7.49 -17.62
C ASP A 86 11.87 7.04 -16.17
N LYS A 87 11.17 6.01 -15.67
CA LYS A 87 11.28 5.55 -14.27
C LYS A 87 11.02 4.05 -14.11
N ALA A 88 11.87 3.39 -13.33
CA ALA A 88 11.62 2.01 -12.92
C ALA A 88 10.36 1.92 -12.03
N ARG A 89 9.51 0.92 -12.30
CA ARG A 89 8.29 0.65 -11.52
C ARG A 89 8.58 -0.24 -10.31
N ILE A 90 9.56 -1.14 -10.43
CA ILE A 90 10.05 -1.97 -9.33
C ILE A 90 11.58 -1.89 -9.32
N THR A 91 12.17 -1.72 -8.14
CA THR A 91 13.63 -1.74 -7.94
C THR A 91 13.98 -2.69 -6.82
N ILE A 92 14.88 -3.64 -7.06
CA ILE A 92 15.50 -4.46 -6.02
C ILE A 92 16.91 -3.92 -5.79
N HIS A 93 17.09 -3.21 -4.67
CA HIS A 93 18.35 -2.58 -4.30
C HIS A 93 19.33 -3.61 -3.69
N PRO A 94 20.67 -3.47 -3.86
CA PRO A 94 21.66 -4.38 -3.27
C PRO A 94 21.56 -4.53 -1.75
N SER A 95 20.96 -3.55 -1.06
CA SER A 95 20.67 -3.64 0.38
C SER A 95 19.51 -4.57 0.74
N GLY A 96 18.92 -5.29 -0.21
CA GLY A 96 17.75 -6.14 -0.03
C GLY A 96 16.41 -5.39 0.05
N LYS A 97 16.39 -4.07 -0.17
CA LYS A 97 15.15 -3.29 -0.20
C LYS A 97 14.48 -3.44 -1.56
N VAL A 98 13.18 -3.71 -1.54
CA VAL A 98 12.34 -3.64 -2.74
C VAL A 98 11.54 -2.35 -2.69
N ALA A 99 11.64 -1.54 -3.74
CA ALA A 99 10.88 -0.32 -3.90
C ALA A 99 9.87 -0.47 -5.05
N LEU A 100 8.65 0.01 -4.82
CA LEU A 100 7.59 0.12 -5.80
C LEU A 100 7.37 1.60 -6.10
N GLY A 101 7.34 1.98 -7.37
CA GLY A 101 7.20 3.38 -7.78
C GLY A 101 5.79 3.95 -7.66
N ASN A 102 4.81 3.13 -7.28
CA ASN A 102 3.40 3.51 -7.11
C ASN A 102 2.76 2.68 -5.98
N SER A 103 1.75 1.86 -6.27
CA SER A 103 1.01 1.05 -5.29
C SER A 103 1.38 -0.44 -5.34
N LEU A 104 1.12 -1.14 -4.24
CA LEU A 104 1.14 -2.60 -4.14
C LEU A 104 -0.30 -3.10 -4.03
N ALA A 105 -0.78 -3.82 -5.03
CA ALA A 105 -2.05 -4.54 -4.96
C ALA A 105 -1.77 -6.02 -4.65
N VAL A 106 -2.34 -6.54 -3.56
CA VAL A 106 -2.19 -7.95 -3.15
C VAL A 106 -3.56 -8.61 -3.18
N ASN A 107 -3.78 -9.53 -4.12
CA ASN A 107 -4.97 -10.37 -4.14
C ASN A 107 -4.78 -11.54 -3.16
N GLY A 108 -4.99 -11.25 -1.87
CA GLY A 108 -4.81 -12.20 -0.77
C GLY A 108 -4.24 -11.55 0.48
N THR A 109 -3.52 -12.35 1.27
CA THR A 109 -2.97 -11.89 2.56
C THR A 109 -1.54 -11.38 2.41
N THR A 110 -1.26 -10.21 3.00
CA THR A 110 0.11 -9.75 3.25
C THR A 110 0.49 -10.06 4.70
N THR A 111 1.70 -10.57 4.92
CA THR A 111 2.26 -10.76 6.26
C THR A 111 3.58 -10.01 6.38
N THR A 112 3.71 -9.17 7.40
CA THR A 112 4.96 -8.50 7.77
C THR A 112 5.13 -8.56 9.29
N LYS A 113 6.38 -8.54 9.76
CA LYS A 113 6.66 -8.45 11.21
C LYS A 113 6.30 -7.07 11.75
N ILE A 114 6.63 -6.03 10.98
CA ILE A 114 6.46 -4.63 11.36
C ILE A 114 6.00 -3.85 10.12
N LEU A 115 4.95 -3.05 10.26
CA LEU A 115 4.47 -2.12 9.23
C LEU A 115 4.67 -0.69 9.72
N THR A 116 5.31 0.15 8.92
CA THR A 116 5.42 1.59 9.15
C THR A 116 4.72 2.33 8.03
N VAL A 117 3.72 3.14 8.38
CA VAL A 117 2.97 4.00 7.46
C VAL A 117 3.50 5.42 7.58
N ILE A 118 3.74 6.06 6.44
CA ILE A 118 4.21 7.45 6.35
C ILE A 118 3.24 8.23 5.46
N GLY A 119 2.90 9.45 5.86
CA GLY A 119 2.01 10.34 5.09
C GLY A 119 0.56 10.39 5.59
N GLY A 120 0.18 9.51 6.53
CA GLY A 120 -1.11 9.54 7.23
C GLY A 120 -0.98 9.12 8.70
N SER A 121 -2.05 9.29 9.50
CA SER A 121 -1.95 9.14 10.96
C SER A 121 -3.16 8.61 11.72
N ASP A 122 -4.19 8.13 11.01
CA ASP A 122 -5.37 7.50 11.59
C ASP A 122 -5.65 6.12 10.97
N VAL A 123 -6.55 5.40 11.64
CA VAL A 123 -7.24 4.21 11.11
C VAL A 123 -8.67 4.65 10.83
N ALA A 124 -9.07 4.52 9.57
CA ALA A 124 -10.33 5.04 9.08
C ALA A 124 -11.09 4.00 8.26
N GLU A 125 -12.40 4.18 8.18
CA GLU A 125 -13.28 3.36 7.35
C GLU A 125 -14.23 4.26 6.55
N PRO A 126 -14.60 3.88 5.32
CA PRO A 126 -15.62 4.59 4.59
C PRO A 126 -17.02 4.26 5.14
N PHE A 127 -17.79 5.29 5.47
CA PHE A 127 -19.19 5.15 5.90
C PHE A 127 -20.15 5.89 4.98
N PRO A 128 -21.30 5.28 4.66
CA PRO A 128 -22.36 5.99 3.96
C PRO A 128 -22.91 7.11 4.83
N ILE A 129 -23.17 8.25 4.21
CA ILE A 129 -23.68 9.45 4.88
C ILE A 129 -25.16 9.63 4.54
N ALA A 130 -25.97 9.99 5.53
CA ALA A 130 -27.37 10.35 5.30
C ALA A 130 -27.46 11.61 4.42
N GLU A 131 -28.37 11.63 3.45
CA GLU A 131 -28.53 12.76 2.52
C GLU A 131 -28.86 14.07 3.26
N GLY A 132 -28.36 15.20 2.74
CA GLY A 132 -28.81 16.53 3.16
C GLY A 132 -27.70 17.55 3.37
N ASP A 133 -26.60 17.19 4.04
CA ASP A 133 -25.54 18.15 4.39
C ASP A 133 -24.20 17.81 3.73
N PRO A 134 -23.50 18.81 3.17
CA PRO A 134 -22.07 18.68 2.92
C PRO A 134 -21.35 18.40 4.25
N ILE A 135 -20.60 17.30 4.32
CA ILE A 135 -19.80 16.96 5.50
C ILE A 135 -18.33 17.28 5.19
N PRO A 136 -17.78 18.40 5.68
CA PRO A 136 -16.39 18.75 5.43
C PRO A 136 -15.44 17.84 6.21
N ALA A 137 -14.21 17.75 5.72
CA ALA A 137 -13.14 17.10 6.47
C ALA A 137 -12.96 17.76 7.84
N GLY A 138 -12.70 16.95 8.87
CA GLY A 138 -12.60 17.36 10.27
C GLY A 138 -13.94 17.45 10.99
N ALA A 139 -15.08 17.31 10.29
CA ALA A 139 -16.37 17.30 10.95
C ALA A 139 -16.56 16.05 11.82
N VAL A 140 -17.15 16.25 13.00
CA VAL A 140 -17.57 15.17 13.90
C VAL A 140 -18.92 14.63 13.43
N VAL A 141 -19.02 13.31 13.34
CA VAL A 141 -20.22 12.61 12.91
C VAL A 141 -20.76 11.70 14.00
N VAL A 142 -22.06 11.42 13.91
CA VAL A 142 -22.80 10.53 14.82
C VAL A 142 -23.55 9.47 14.01
N ILE A 143 -23.84 8.34 14.64
CA ILE A 143 -24.70 7.30 14.08
C ILE A 143 -26.11 7.87 13.85
N ASP A 144 -26.64 7.67 12.64
CA ASP A 144 -28.01 8.05 12.33
C ASP A 144 -29.00 6.95 12.74
N GLU A 145 -29.79 7.21 13.79
CA GLU A 145 -30.84 6.29 14.25
C GLU A 145 -31.96 6.09 13.22
N GLN A 146 -32.14 7.02 12.28
CA GLN A 146 -33.20 6.96 11.27
C GLN A 146 -32.76 6.18 10.01
N SER A 147 -31.46 5.98 9.83
CA SER A 147 -30.87 5.38 8.63
C SER A 147 -29.80 4.36 9.02
N ALA A 148 -30.21 3.09 9.12
CA ALA A 148 -29.32 2.01 9.58
C ALA A 148 -27.99 1.96 8.81
N GLY A 149 -26.88 1.94 9.56
CA GLY A 149 -25.52 1.89 9.00
C GLY A 149 -25.00 3.21 8.43
N LYS A 150 -25.79 4.29 8.42
CA LYS A 150 -25.36 5.61 7.96
C LYS A 150 -24.95 6.51 9.12
N LEU A 151 -24.11 7.48 8.80
CA LEU A 151 -23.73 8.55 9.71
C LEU A 151 -24.29 9.90 9.25
N LYS A 152 -24.31 10.86 10.17
CA LYS A 152 -24.68 12.25 9.90
C LYS A 152 -23.85 13.21 10.74
N LEU A 153 -23.88 14.50 10.38
CA LEU A 153 -23.24 15.55 11.19
C LEU A 153 -23.78 15.53 12.64
N CYS A 154 -22.86 15.68 13.60
CA CYS A 154 -23.27 15.92 14.98
C CYS A 154 -23.96 17.28 15.07
N ARG A 155 -25.05 17.37 15.85
CA ARG A 155 -25.80 18.63 16.08
C ARG A 155 -26.26 18.78 17.53
N LYS A 156 -25.79 17.89 18.40
CA LYS A 156 -26.20 17.77 19.80
C LYS A 156 -24.95 17.68 20.66
N ALA A 157 -24.88 18.50 21.70
CA ALA A 157 -23.83 18.41 22.71
C ALA A 157 -23.93 17.08 23.48
N TYR A 158 -22.79 16.46 23.77
CA TYR A 158 -22.73 15.16 24.49
C TYR A 158 -23.61 14.08 23.85
N ASP A 159 -23.53 13.93 22.54
CA ASP A 159 -24.22 12.87 21.82
C ASP A 159 -23.46 11.56 21.99
N THR A 160 -24.08 10.58 22.65
CA THR A 160 -23.49 9.26 22.92
C THR A 160 -23.38 8.39 21.67
N ARG A 161 -23.86 8.87 20.52
CA ARG A 161 -23.77 8.20 19.22
C ARG A 161 -22.57 8.68 18.40
N VAL A 162 -21.65 9.42 19.00
CA VAL A 162 -20.44 9.88 18.33
C VAL A 162 -19.71 8.70 17.68
N ALA A 163 -19.46 8.82 16.38
CA ALA A 163 -18.95 7.72 15.57
C ALA A 163 -17.54 7.96 15.02
N GLY A 164 -17.04 9.20 15.12
CA GLY A 164 -15.70 9.56 14.65
C GLY A 164 -15.66 10.93 14.00
N VAL A 165 -14.61 11.14 13.21
CA VAL A 165 -14.32 12.41 12.53
C VAL A 165 -14.06 12.15 11.05
N VAL A 166 -14.56 12.98 10.15
CA VAL A 166 -14.19 12.89 8.73
C VAL A 166 -12.69 13.15 8.57
N SER A 167 -11.94 12.17 8.05
CA SER A 167 -10.48 12.28 7.86
C SER A 167 -10.13 13.23 6.70
N GLY A 168 -8.87 13.69 6.63
CA GLY A 168 -8.37 14.54 5.54
C GLY A 168 -8.23 16.03 5.85
N ALA A 169 -8.72 16.51 7.00
CA ALA A 169 -8.58 17.91 7.38
C ALA A 169 -7.11 18.29 7.61
N GLY A 170 -6.77 19.56 7.39
CA GLY A 170 -5.40 20.06 7.56
C GLY A 170 -4.35 19.42 6.62
N GLY A 171 -4.80 18.75 5.54
CA GLY A 171 -3.92 18.04 4.60
C GLY A 171 -3.38 16.72 5.14
N LEU A 172 -3.94 16.21 6.24
CA LEU A 172 -3.52 14.97 6.87
C LEU A 172 -4.34 13.81 6.29
N ASN A 173 -3.69 13.01 5.44
CA ASN A 173 -4.34 11.85 4.84
C ASN A 173 -4.59 10.75 5.88
N PRO A 174 -5.54 9.85 5.61
CA PRO A 174 -5.69 8.68 6.44
C PRO A 174 -4.46 7.77 6.36
N GLY A 175 -4.12 7.12 7.47
CA GLY A 175 -2.97 6.21 7.53
C GLY A 175 -3.31 4.81 7.01
N LEU A 176 -4.42 4.28 7.49
CA LEU A 176 -4.98 3.00 7.07
C LEU A 176 -6.46 3.19 6.77
N ILE A 177 -6.91 2.70 5.62
CA ILE A 177 -8.33 2.60 5.28
C ILE A 177 -8.70 1.12 5.34
N LEU A 178 -9.64 0.77 6.22
CA LEU A 178 -10.20 -0.58 6.26
C LEU A 178 -11.50 -0.57 5.44
N GLN A 179 -11.59 -1.47 4.47
CA GLN A 179 -12.78 -1.62 3.63
C GLN A 179 -12.99 -3.10 3.30
N HIS A 180 -14.26 -3.49 3.16
CA HIS A 180 -14.62 -4.88 2.87
C HIS A 180 -14.50 -5.23 1.39
N GLU A 181 -14.85 -4.29 0.50
CA GLU A 181 -14.89 -4.50 -0.95
C GLU A 181 -13.76 -3.74 -1.65
N GLU A 182 -13.39 -4.20 -2.86
CA GLU A 182 -12.39 -3.52 -3.70
C GLU A 182 -12.90 -2.18 -4.26
N LYS A 183 -14.23 -2.05 -4.42
CA LYS A 183 -14.85 -0.79 -4.81
C LYS A 183 -14.81 0.17 -3.61
N PRO A 184 -14.43 1.44 -3.81
CA PRO A 184 -14.59 2.45 -2.76
C PRO A 184 -16.06 2.44 -2.33
N ALA A 185 -16.31 2.18 -1.04
CA ALA A 185 -17.66 2.34 -0.53
C ALA A 185 -18.07 3.81 -0.73
N GLU A 186 -19.28 4.03 -1.24
CA GLU A 186 -19.84 5.37 -1.35
C GLU A 186 -19.96 5.97 0.05
N GLY A 187 -19.39 7.16 0.25
CA GLY A 187 -19.44 7.82 1.54
C GLY A 187 -18.23 8.65 1.89
N SER A 188 -18.09 8.96 3.18
CA SER A 188 -16.97 9.71 3.73
C SER A 188 -16.04 8.80 4.51
N VAL A 189 -14.73 9.04 4.43
CA VAL A 189 -13.73 8.30 5.21
C VAL A 189 -13.71 8.85 6.64
N ILE A 190 -14.05 8.02 7.61
CA ILE A 190 -14.20 8.40 9.01
C ILE A 190 -13.06 7.79 9.83
N ALA A 191 -12.31 8.65 10.49
CA ALA A 191 -11.29 8.27 11.45
C ALA A 191 -11.94 7.69 12.71
N LEU A 192 -11.61 6.44 13.01
CA LEU A 192 -12.08 5.71 14.20
C LEU A 192 -11.05 5.78 15.33
N SER A 193 -9.77 5.87 14.98
CA SER A 193 -8.70 6.10 15.93
C SER A 193 -7.48 6.77 15.30
N GLY A 194 -6.72 7.51 16.08
CA GLY A 194 -5.43 8.10 15.67
C GLY A 194 -5.41 9.61 15.81
N ARG A 195 -4.46 10.26 15.14
CA ARG A 195 -4.31 11.72 15.17
C ARG A 195 -5.06 12.32 13.99
N VAL A 196 -6.01 13.20 14.27
CA VAL A 196 -6.91 13.78 13.26
C VAL A 196 -7.10 15.27 13.55
N TYR A 197 -7.25 16.08 12.52
CA TYR A 197 -7.76 17.44 12.67
C TYR A 197 -9.28 17.41 12.84
N VAL A 198 -9.78 18.06 13.89
CA VAL A 198 -11.19 18.09 14.28
C VAL A 198 -11.68 19.51 14.25
N LEU A 199 -12.80 19.77 13.59
CA LEU A 199 -13.55 21.02 13.73
C LEU A 199 -14.01 21.13 15.17
N ALA A 200 -13.61 22.20 15.85
CA ALA A 200 -13.82 22.38 17.27
C ALA A 200 -14.29 23.79 17.59
N THR A 201 -15.06 23.93 18.66
CA THR A 201 -15.53 25.21 19.18
C THR A 201 -15.15 25.36 20.65
N ALA A 202 -14.80 26.59 21.04
CA ALA A 202 -14.60 26.99 22.42
C ALA A 202 -15.91 27.35 23.14
N ALA A 203 -17.08 26.97 22.60
CA ALA A 203 -18.39 27.23 23.21
C ALA A 203 -18.53 26.70 24.65
N ASN A 204 -17.78 25.63 25.00
CA ASN A 204 -17.71 25.09 26.35
C ASN A 204 -16.39 25.44 27.08
N GLY A 205 -15.81 26.58 26.67
CA GLY A 205 -14.53 27.13 27.11
C GLY A 205 -13.34 26.69 26.24
N ALA A 206 -12.20 27.35 26.47
CA ALA A 206 -10.95 27.08 25.77
C ALA A 206 -10.55 25.60 25.87
N ILE A 207 -10.07 25.04 24.75
CA ILE A 207 -9.53 23.69 24.65
C ILE A 207 -8.03 23.75 24.86
N LYS A 208 -7.51 22.89 25.74
CA LYS A 208 -6.08 22.73 26.00
C LYS A 208 -5.64 21.30 25.66
N PRO A 209 -4.36 21.07 25.31
CA PRO A 209 -3.82 19.73 25.15
C PRO A 209 -4.11 18.85 26.38
N GLY A 210 -4.62 17.64 26.14
CA GLY A 210 -5.03 16.68 27.17
C GLY A 210 -6.51 16.75 27.57
N ASP A 211 -7.21 17.84 27.24
CA ASP A 211 -8.64 17.98 27.49
C ASP A 211 -9.44 16.90 26.75
N LEU A 212 -10.45 16.35 27.40
CA LEU A 212 -11.42 15.47 26.77
C LEU A 212 -12.30 16.28 25.82
N LEU A 213 -12.59 15.72 24.65
CA LEU A 213 -13.47 16.31 23.64
C LEU A 213 -14.75 15.48 23.49
N THR A 214 -15.85 16.17 23.25
CA THR A 214 -17.19 15.60 22.99
C THR A 214 -17.86 16.37 21.85
N THR A 215 -19.00 15.89 21.34
CA THR A 215 -19.78 16.62 20.32
C THR A 215 -20.32 17.94 20.89
N SER A 216 -20.54 18.92 20.02
CA SER A 216 -21.14 20.21 20.38
C SER A 216 -22.53 20.39 19.76
N ALA A 217 -23.23 21.47 20.14
CA ALA A 217 -24.46 21.89 19.47
C ALA A 217 -24.19 22.57 18.11
N ILE A 218 -22.94 22.99 17.84
CA ILE A 218 -22.53 23.53 16.56
C ILE A 218 -22.30 22.36 15.60
N SER A 219 -22.95 22.42 14.44
CA SER A 219 -22.98 21.29 13.50
C SER A 219 -21.57 20.84 13.13
N GLY A 220 -21.26 19.55 13.29
CA GLY A 220 -19.97 18.96 12.96
C GLY A 220 -18.81 19.35 13.88
N HIS A 221 -19.03 20.11 14.95
CA HIS A 221 -17.95 20.56 15.82
C HIS A 221 -17.86 19.75 17.11
N ALA A 222 -16.63 19.47 17.54
CA ALA A 222 -16.31 19.06 18.89
C ALA A 222 -16.23 20.26 19.84
N MET A 223 -16.34 20.01 21.14
CA MET A 223 -16.04 20.98 22.20
C MET A 223 -15.39 20.28 23.38
N ARG A 224 -14.80 21.05 24.29
CA ARG A 224 -14.28 20.51 25.56
C ARG A 224 -15.40 19.82 26.35
N ALA A 225 -15.15 18.61 26.84
CA ALA A 225 -16.04 17.90 27.76
C ALA A 225 -15.79 18.38 29.19
N THR A 226 -16.77 19.04 29.78
CA THR A 226 -16.72 19.59 31.16
C THR A 226 -17.70 18.88 32.09
N ASP A 227 -18.79 18.33 31.56
CA ASP A 227 -19.78 17.55 32.31
C ASP A 227 -19.38 16.08 32.34
N ARG A 228 -18.93 15.62 33.51
CA ARG A 228 -18.51 14.22 33.71
C ARG A 228 -19.67 13.23 33.61
N ALA A 229 -20.89 13.62 34.01
CA ALA A 229 -22.04 12.73 33.99
C ALA A 229 -22.52 12.50 32.55
N ALA A 230 -22.53 13.55 31.73
CA ALA A 230 -22.90 13.45 30.31
C ALA A 230 -21.78 12.87 29.42
N SER A 231 -20.54 12.80 29.91
CA SER A 231 -19.39 12.33 29.13
C SER A 231 -19.42 10.83 28.83
N PHE A 232 -20.08 10.01 29.66
CA PHE A 232 -20.09 8.56 29.46
C PHE A 232 -20.75 8.20 28.11
N GLY A 233 -19.97 7.57 27.22
CA GLY A 233 -20.39 7.24 25.85
C GLY A 233 -20.34 8.40 24.84
N ALA A 234 -20.02 9.63 25.26
CA ALA A 234 -19.98 10.81 24.38
C ALA A 234 -18.58 11.38 24.15
N ILE A 235 -17.53 10.75 24.71
CA ILE A 235 -16.15 11.19 24.50
C ILE A 235 -15.67 10.76 23.11
N LEU A 236 -15.21 11.73 22.34
CA LEU A 236 -14.57 11.53 21.04
C LEU A 236 -13.08 11.18 21.18
N GLY A 237 -12.41 11.77 22.18
CA GLY A 237 -10.97 11.63 22.36
C GLY A 237 -10.37 12.76 23.20
N LYS A 238 -9.07 13.01 22.99
CA LYS A 238 -8.31 14.06 23.69
C LYS A 238 -7.67 15.05 22.74
N ALA A 239 -7.73 16.34 23.08
CA ALA A 239 -7.03 17.37 22.33
C ALA A 239 -5.51 17.21 22.41
N LEU A 240 -4.82 17.45 21.30
CA LEU A 240 -3.36 17.53 21.18
C LEU A 240 -2.88 18.96 20.92
N THR A 241 -3.76 19.84 20.43
CA THR A 241 -3.50 21.29 20.28
C THR A 241 -4.56 22.11 21.03
N SER A 242 -4.30 23.40 21.21
CA SER A 242 -5.22 24.32 21.88
C SER A 242 -6.19 25.01 20.92
N LEU A 243 -7.29 25.51 21.47
CA LEU A 243 -8.19 26.50 20.86
C LEU A 243 -8.68 27.45 21.95
N ASP A 244 -8.24 28.70 21.93
CA ASP A 244 -8.50 29.64 23.02
C ASP A 244 -9.92 30.22 22.98
N SER A 245 -10.45 30.47 21.78
CA SER A 245 -11.78 31.06 21.57
C SER A 245 -12.32 30.76 20.17
N GLY A 246 -13.63 30.92 19.96
CA GLY A 246 -14.25 30.79 18.65
C GLY A 246 -14.31 29.35 18.13
N GLU A 247 -14.18 29.21 16.81
CA GLU A 247 -14.18 27.94 16.08
C GLU A 247 -12.87 27.77 15.32
N GLY A 248 -12.42 26.54 15.15
CA GLY A 248 -11.18 26.24 14.42
C GLY A 248 -10.86 24.77 14.38
N LEU A 249 -9.70 24.44 13.82
CA LEU A 249 -9.19 23.07 13.82
C LEU A 249 -8.34 22.79 15.06
N VAL A 250 -8.62 21.69 15.73
CA VAL A 250 -7.82 21.13 16.81
C VAL A 250 -7.33 19.76 16.39
N VAL A 251 -6.03 19.49 16.53
CA VAL A 251 -5.53 18.11 16.40
C VAL A 251 -5.98 17.34 17.64
N ALA A 252 -6.62 16.20 17.47
CA ALA A 252 -7.03 15.33 18.55
C ALA A 252 -6.51 13.92 18.36
N LEU A 253 -6.25 13.23 19.48
CA LEU A 253 -6.14 11.80 19.54
C LEU A 253 -7.56 11.23 19.69
N VAL A 254 -8.11 10.72 18.59
CA VAL A 254 -9.42 10.07 18.53
C VAL A 254 -9.28 8.62 19.00
N ASN A 255 -10.19 8.21 19.86
CA ASN A 255 -10.33 6.84 20.34
C ASN A 255 -11.76 6.67 20.85
N LEU A 256 -12.60 6.04 20.02
CA LEU A 256 -14.01 5.80 20.34
C LEU A 256 -14.12 4.69 21.40
N GLN A 257 -14.93 4.90 22.44
CA GLN A 257 -15.12 3.99 23.57
C GLN A 257 -16.45 3.25 23.51
#